data_AF-A0A842J1Y0-F1
#
_entry.id   AF-A0A842J1Y0-F1
#
_cell.length_a   1.000
_cell.length_b   1.000
_cell.length_c   1.000
_cell.angle_alpha   90.00
_cell.angle_beta   90.00
_cell.angle_gamma   90.00
#
_symmetry.space_group_name_H-M   'P 1'
#
loop_
_entity.id
_entity.type
_entity.pdbx_description
1 polymer ?
#
loop_
_entity_poly.entity_id
_entity_poly.type
_entity_poly.pdbx_seq_one_letter_code
_entity_poly.pdbx_strand_id
1 'polypeptide(L)'
;MGIFKSIDNPSTRKGGSKSALDYVGKKAELTKGINCSDDYIEAYKDFQETKELYNKLGGRQFKHFVLSFGEETKSNEIALEMSEKIASKIFNGHEVFLAVHSDTDNLHCHMVVNSVNVMTGYKYSHSKQELENYKEVINEIGKDYNFVLTKNQELVSEIQNTTVGDIKIYNKSKLKSVENHFSGKKESDLVNTYSIVIKVLEENRIKSIKEFGSKLLEQGIKLDWQEQRKNITFELDTKYSQSKKNKFRLSNLSKSFSDPKLTKENLELIFEKNLYQEQIKEAERIKKQELIKIKSKARDKGMER
;
A
#
# COMPACT_ATOMS: atom_id res chain seq x y z
N MET A 1 15.69 -6.28 -6.91
CA MET A 1 14.92 -5.93 -5.69
C MET A 1 13.51 -6.49 -5.83
N GLY A 2 12.99 -7.24 -4.84
CA GLY A 2 11.71 -7.93 -4.95
C GLY A 2 10.47 -7.02 -4.86
N ILE A 3 9.55 -7.06 -5.82
CA ILE A 3 8.37 -6.19 -5.87
C ILE A 3 7.10 -7.01 -6.11
N PHE A 4 6.03 -6.75 -5.35
CA PHE A 4 4.71 -7.34 -5.58
C PHE A 4 3.68 -6.25 -5.88
N LYS A 5 2.98 -6.37 -7.02
CA LYS A 5 2.00 -5.37 -7.48
C LYS A 5 0.73 -6.01 -8.02
N SER A 6 -0.41 -5.34 -7.78
CA SER A 6 -1.66 -5.60 -8.52
C SER A 6 -1.66 -4.76 -9.80
N ILE A 7 -2.13 -5.34 -10.91
CA ILE A 7 -2.41 -4.61 -12.15
C ILE A 7 -3.85 -4.09 -12.10
N ASP A 8 -4.01 -2.79 -12.32
CA ASP A 8 -5.30 -2.11 -12.26
C ASP A 8 -6.15 -2.36 -13.51
N ASN A 9 -7.46 -2.09 -13.39
CA ASN A 9 -8.45 -2.15 -14.48
C ASN A 9 -8.62 -3.53 -15.15
N PRO A 10 -8.85 -4.62 -14.38
CA PRO A 10 -9.20 -5.90 -14.98
C PRO A 10 -10.50 -5.78 -15.78
N SER A 11 -10.50 -6.36 -16.98
CA SER A 11 -11.63 -6.29 -17.90
C SER A 11 -12.89 -6.89 -17.28
N THR A 12 -14.03 -6.27 -17.62
CA THR A 12 -15.37 -6.73 -17.25
C THR A 12 -16.07 -7.53 -18.36
N ARG A 13 -15.45 -7.61 -19.54
CA ARG A 13 -15.98 -8.36 -20.70
C ARG A 13 -15.58 -9.82 -20.62
N LYS A 14 -16.45 -10.76 -21.01
CA LYS A 14 -16.20 -12.22 -20.97
C LYS A 14 -14.83 -12.63 -21.55
N GLY A 15 -14.41 -12.04 -22.67
CA GLY A 15 -13.10 -12.30 -23.30
C GLY A 15 -11.89 -11.63 -22.64
N GLY A 16 -12.08 -10.87 -21.56
CA GLY A 16 -11.03 -10.12 -20.89
C GLY A 16 -9.99 -11.00 -20.20
N SER A 17 -10.41 -12.08 -19.54
CA SER A 17 -9.48 -13.07 -18.97
C SER A 17 -8.71 -13.81 -20.07
N LYS A 18 -9.35 -14.08 -21.22
CA LYS A 18 -8.66 -14.67 -22.39
C LYS A 18 -7.50 -13.78 -22.85
N SER A 19 -7.74 -12.49 -23.07
CA SER A 19 -6.67 -11.57 -23.49
C SER A 19 -5.52 -11.50 -22.49
N ALA A 20 -5.82 -11.56 -21.19
CA ALA A 20 -4.79 -11.56 -20.14
C ALA A 20 -3.97 -12.86 -20.16
N LEU A 21 -4.64 -14.02 -20.21
CA LEU A 21 -4.01 -15.34 -20.27
C LEU A 21 -3.19 -15.52 -21.56
N ASP A 22 -3.74 -15.12 -22.71
CA ASP A 22 -3.02 -15.14 -23.99
C ASP A 22 -1.75 -14.25 -23.93
N TYR A 23 -1.85 -13.08 -23.29
CA TYR A 23 -0.72 -12.15 -23.18
C TYR A 23 0.40 -12.71 -22.30
N VAL A 24 0.07 -13.25 -21.12
CA VAL A 24 1.07 -13.77 -20.19
C VAL A 24 1.58 -15.15 -20.61
N GLY A 25 0.72 -16.03 -21.10
CA GLY A 25 1.08 -17.41 -21.46
C GLY A 25 2.01 -17.51 -22.66
N LYS A 26 1.79 -16.68 -23.71
CA LYS A 26 2.61 -16.74 -24.94
C LYS A 26 4.07 -16.35 -24.77
N LYS A 27 4.39 -15.61 -23.71
CA LYS A 27 5.73 -15.10 -23.42
C LYS A 27 6.40 -15.84 -22.26
N ALA A 28 5.71 -16.82 -21.68
CA ALA A 28 6.18 -17.48 -20.48
C ALA A 28 7.28 -18.50 -20.82
N GLU A 29 8.34 -18.50 -20.02
CA GLU A 29 9.35 -19.56 -20.02
C GLU A 29 8.80 -20.81 -19.31
N LEU A 30 8.08 -20.60 -18.20
CA LEU A 30 7.39 -21.65 -17.45
C LEU A 30 5.99 -21.20 -17.04
N THR A 31 5.05 -22.15 -17.03
CA THR A 31 3.66 -21.93 -16.60
C THR A 31 3.22 -22.97 -15.58
N LYS A 32 2.27 -22.58 -14.73
CA LYS A 32 1.61 -23.49 -13.79
C LYS A 32 0.18 -23.02 -13.50
N GLY A 33 -0.76 -23.94 -13.53
CA GLY A 33 -2.13 -23.75 -13.07
C GLY A 33 -2.31 -24.26 -11.65
N ILE A 34 -2.93 -23.44 -10.80
CA ILE A 34 -3.43 -23.82 -9.48
C ILE A 34 -4.95 -23.95 -9.61
N ASN A 35 -5.49 -25.15 -9.40
CA ASN A 35 -6.89 -25.50 -9.64
C ASN A 35 -7.38 -25.32 -11.09
N CYS A 36 -6.47 -25.04 -12.04
CA CYS A 36 -6.73 -24.97 -13.48
C CYS A 36 -5.56 -25.59 -14.23
N SER A 37 -5.65 -25.66 -15.56
CA SER A 37 -4.61 -26.18 -16.44
C SER A 37 -3.31 -25.37 -16.40
N ASP A 38 -2.19 -26.06 -16.65
CA ASP A 38 -0.87 -25.47 -16.89
C ASP A 38 -0.77 -24.81 -18.29
N ASP A 39 -1.70 -25.11 -19.20
CA ASP A 39 -1.84 -24.47 -20.52
C ASP A 39 -2.79 -23.26 -20.44
N TYR A 40 -2.39 -22.12 -21.01
CA TYR A 40 -3.15 -20.86 -20.87
C TYR A 40 -4.49 -20.85 -21.65
N ILE A 41 -4.62 -21.66 -22.70
CA ILE A 41 -5.85 -21.78 -23.49
C ILE A 41 -6.86 -22.62 -22.70
N GLU A 42 -6.42 -23.74 -22.14
CA GLU A 42 -7.26 -24.60 -21.30
C GLU A 42 -7.58 -23.92 -19.96
N ALA A 43 -6.64 -23.21 -19.33
CA ALA A 43 -6.89 -22.45 -18.10
C ALA A 43 -7.98 -21.38 -18.30
N TYR A 44 -8.07 -20.78 -19.49
CA TYR A 44 -9.19 -19.90 -19.81
C TYR A 44 -10.52 -20.66 -19.82
N LYS A 45 -10.57 -21.88 -20.37
CA LYS A 45 -11.80 -22.68 -20.37
C LYS A 45 -12.22 -23.02 -18.94
N ASP A 46 -11.30 -23.51 -18.11
CA ASP A 46 -11.55 -23.80 -16.69
C ASP A 46 -12.14 -22.57 -15.97
N PHE A 47 -11.53 -21.40 -16.18
CA PHE A 47 -12.01 -20.14 -15.62
C PHE A 47 -13.45 -19.83 -16.01
N GLN A 48 -13.87 -20.16 -17.23
CA GLN A 48 -15.23 -19.91 -17.72
C GLN A 48 -16.20 -20.99 -17.25
N GLU A 49 -15.80 -22.26 -17.20
CA GLU A 49 -16.62 -23.35 -16.67
C GLU A 49 -17.01 -23.06 -15.21
N THR A 50 -16.05 -22.64 -14.38
CA THR A 50 -16.32 -22.20 -13.00
C THR A 50 -17.31 -21.03 -12.96
N LYS A 51 -17.19 -20.04 -13.86
CA LYS A 51 -18.13 -18.91 -13.90
C LYS A 51 -19.52 -19.32 -14.39
N GLU A 52 -19.60 -20.25 -15.32
CA GLU A 52 -20.87 -20.77 -15.85
C GLU A 52 -21.60 -21.58 -14.79
N LEU A 53 -20.89 -22.45 -14.07
CA LEU A 53 -21.41 -23.21 -12.94
C LEU A 53 -22.09 -22.32 -11.88
N TYR A 54 -21.46 -21.20 -11.53
CA TYR A 54 -22.00 -20.27 -10.54
C TYR A 54 -22.84 -19.12 -11.14
N ASN A 55 -23.13 -19.13 -12.44
CA ASN A 55 -23.87 -18.08 -13.14
C ASN A 55 -23.25 -16.66 -12.96
N LYS A 56 -21.92 -16.54 -12.96
CA LYS A 56 -21.15 -15.31 -12.71
C LYS A 56 -20.35 -14.82 -13.92
N LEU A 57 -20.96 -14.89 -15.10
CA LEU A 57 -20.37 -14.47 -16.38
C LEU A 57 -20.14 -12.96 -16.52
N GLY A 58 -20.84 -12.11 -15.76
CA GLY A 58 -20.73 -10.65 -15.83
C GLY A 58 -19.75 -10.02 -14.82
N GLY A 59 -19.43 -8.74 -14.99
CA GLY A 59 -18.57 -7.97 -14.08
C GLY A 59 -17.07 -8.32 -14.20
N ARG A 60 -16.26 -8.03 -13.17
CA ARG A 60 -14.82 -8.33 -13.19
C ARG A 60 -14.57 -9.81 -13.48
N GLN A 61 -13.74 -10.10 -14.48
CA GLN A 61 -13.47 -11.47 -14.94
C GLN A 61 -12.23 -12.11 -14.33
N PHE A 62 -11.24 -11.31 -13.92
CA PHE A 62 -10.01 -11.79 -13.31
C PHE A 62 -9.39 -10.71 -12.42
N LYS A 63 -8.35 -11.08 -11.68
CA LYS A 63 -7.35 -10.17 -11.13
C LYS A 63 -5.98 -10.58 -11.62
N HIS A 64 -5.08 -9.61 -11.73
CA HIS A 64 -3.74 -9.85 -12.25
C HIS A 64 -2.72 -9.23 -11.30
N PHE A 65 -1.77 -10.04 -10.85
CA PHE A 65 -0.67 -9.63 -10.00
C PHE A 65 0.65 -9.95 -10.69
N VAL A 66 1.69 -9.23 -10.28
CA VAL A 66 3.06 -9.48 -10.72
C VAL A 66 3.96 -9.52 -9.49
N LEU A 67 4.71 -10.60 -9.36
CA LEU A 67 5.81 -10.74 -8.41
C LEU A 67 7.12 -10.65 -9.19
N SER A 68 7.85 -9.56 -9.03
CA SER A 68 9.21 -9.38 -9.56
C SER A 68 10.22 -9.79 -8.50
N PHE A 69 11.26 -10.49 -8.92
CA PHE A 69 12.31 -11.01 -8.05
C PHE A 69 13.55 -10.10 -8.12
N GLY A 70 14.41 -10.12 -7.11
CA GLY A 70 15.72 -9.48 -7.20
C GLY A 70 16.81 -10.40 -7.72
N GLU A 71 18.04 -9.89 -7.73
CA GLU A 71 19.22 -10.60 -8.25
C GLU A 71 19.53 -11.90 -7.50
N GLU A 72 18.98 -12.06 -6.29
CA GLU A 72 19.06 -13.29 -5.49
C GLU A 72 18.36 -14.49 -6.15
N THR A 73 17.32 -14.26 -6.95
CA THR A 73 16.58 -15.34 -7.63
C THR A 73 16.96 -15.38 -9.10
N LYS A 74 17.68 -16.43 -9.51
CA LYS A 74 18.21 -16.57 -10.89
C LYS A 74 17.65 -17.75 -11.68
N SER A 75 16.77 -18.56 -11.09
CA SER A 75 16.18 -19.74 -11.73
C SER A 75 14.68 -19.55 -11.92
N ASN A 76 14.19 -19.91 -13.11
CA ASN A 76 12.78 -19.88 -13.44
C ASN A 76 11.98 -20.86 -12.59
N GLU A 77 12.58 -22.01 -12.26
CA GLU A 77 11.99 -23.06 -11.43
C GLU A 77 11.78 -22.57 -9.99
N ILE A 78 12.79 -21.91 -9.40
CA ILE A 78 12.67 -21.31 -8.06
C ILE A 78 11.63 -20.18 -8.05
N ALA A 79 11.63 -19.35 -9.10
CA ALA A 79 10.64 -18.28 -9.24
C ALA A 79 9.21 -18.84 -9.34
N LEU A 80 9.01 -19.94 -10.07
CA LEU A 80 7.73 -20.61 -10.20
C LEU A 80 7.29 -21.27 -8.89
N GLU A 81 8.18 -22.05 -8.26
CA GLU A 81 7.90 -22.74 -7.00
C GLU A 81 7.52 -21.75 -5.88
N MET A 82 8.27 -20.66 -5.73
CA MET A 82 7.95 -19.64 -4.74
C MET A 82 6.61 -18.97 -5.06
N SER A 83 6.36 -18.65 -6.34
CA SER A 83 5.10 -18.08 -6.80
C SER A 83 3.90 -18.99 -6.54
N GLU A 84 4.07 -20.30 -6.71
CA GLU A 84 3.06 -21.31 -6.46
C GLU A 84 2.70 -21.39 -4.96
N LYS A 85 3.70 -21.43 -4.07
CA LYS A 85 3.48 -21.42 -2.62
C LYS A 85 2.76 -20.14 -2.17
N ILE A 86 3.18 -19.00 -2.70
CA ILE A 86 2.57 -17.69 -2.42
C ILE A 86 1.11 -17.67 -2.90
N ALA A 87 0.88 -18.02 -4.16
CA ALA A 87 -0.44 -17.95 -4.78
C ALA A 87 -1.44 -18.92 -4.12
N SER A 88 -0.99 -20.12 -3.75
CA SER A 88 -1.82 -21.10 -3.05
C SER A 88 -2.28 -20.60 -1.67
N LYS A 89 -1.41 -19.88 -0.95
CA LYS A 89 -1.75 -19.32 0.38
C LYS A 89 -2.64 -18.09 0.28
N ILE A 90 -2.40 -17.22 -0.70
CA ILE A 90 -3.11 -15.93 -0.86
C ILE A 90 -4.48 -16.12 -1.54
N PHE A 91 -4.54 -16.89 -2.62
CA PHE A 91 -5.71 -17.03 -3.48
C PHE A 91 -6.43 -18.35 -3.23
N ASN A 92 -6.49 -18.78 -1.97
CA ASN A 92 -7.05 -20.08 -1.60
C ASN A 92 -8.45 -20.30 -2.21
N GLY A 93 -8.65 -21.45 -2.85
CA GLY A 93 -9.89 -21.83 -3.53
C GLY A 93 -10.20 -21.06 -4.81
N HIS A 94 -9.28 -20.23 -5.31
CA HIS A 94 -9.36 -19.67 -6.66
C HIS A 94 -8.52 -20.49 -7.64
N GLU A 95 -8.91 -20.42 -8.90
CA GLU A 95 -8.08 -20.85 -10.01
C GLU A 95 -7.06 -19.74 -10.31
N VAL A 96 -5.79 -20.10 -10.43
CA VAL A 96 -4.69 -19.14 -10.66
C VAL A 96 -3.75 -19.68 -11.72
N PHE A 97 -3.52 -18.88 -12.75
CA PHE A 97 -2.53 -19.16 -13.77
C PHE A 97 -1.25 -18.37 -13.51
N LEU A 98 -0.14 -19.09 -13.36
CA LEU A 98 1.20 -18.55 -13.15
C LEU A 98 1.99 -18.61 -14.45
N ALA A 99 2.71 -17.53 -14.75
CA ALA A 99 3.56 -17.43 -15.93
C ALA A 99 4.86 -16.67 -15.57
N VAL A 100 6.00 -17.37 -15.62
CA VAL A 100 7.33 -16.81 -15.35
C VAL A 100 7.92 -16.24 -16.62
N HIS A 101 8.33 -14.97 -16.57
CA HIS A 101 8.93 -14.21 -17.66
C HIS A 101 10.34 -13.79 -17.28
N SER A 102 11.21 -13.74 -18.28
CA SER A 102 12.60 -13.27 -18.19
C SER A 102 12.91 -12.19 -19.26
N ASP A 103 11.88 -11.52 -19.79
CA ASP A 103 11.98 -10.54 -20.87
C ASP A 103 12.39 -9.12 -20.41
N THR A 104 12.71 -8.96 -19.12
CA THR A 104 13.22 -7.71 -18.52
C THR A 104 14.41 -8.00 -17.62
N ASP A 105 15.06 -6.96 -17.07
CA ASP A 105 16.24 -7.08 -16.21
C ASP A 105 16.06 -8.03 -15.00
N ASN A 106 14.82 -8.22 -14.53
CA ASN A 106 14.51 -9.12 -13.43
C ASN A 106 13.51 -10.21 -13.86
N LEU A 107 13.70 -11.42 -13.33
CA LEU A 107 12.66 -12.45 -13.39
C LEU A 107 11.38 -11.92 -12.74
N HIS A 108 10.24 -12.29 -13.31
CA HIS A 108 8.96 -11.97 -12.73
C HIS A 108 7.91 -13.02 -13.07
N CYS A 109 7.00 -13.26 -12.13
CA CYS A 109 5.87 -14.14 -12.32
C CYS A 109 4.58 -13.32 -12.40
N HIS A 110 3.86 -13.49 -13.50
CA HIS A 110 2.48 -13.05 -13.60
C HIS A 110 1.57 -14.06 -12.91
N MET A 111 0.58 -13.56 -12.16
CA MET A 111 -0.45 -14.38 -11.49
C MET A 111 -1.82 -13.88 -11.95
N VAL A 112 -2.49 -14.63 -12.81
CA VAL A 112 -3.85 -14.33 -13.29
C VAL A 112 -4.83 -15.17 -12.48
N VAL A 113 -5.63 -14.52 -11.64
CA VAL A 113 -6.54 -15.14 -10.68
C VAL A 113 -7.97 -15.06 -11.21
N ASN A 114 -8.69 -16.18 -11.25
CA ASN A 114 -10.10 -16.18 -11.60
C ASN A 114 -10.89 -15.33 -10.60
N SER A 115 -11.78 -14.47 -11.10
CA SER A 115 -12.59 -13.63 -10.24
C SER A 115 -13.63 -14.41 -9.44
N VAL A 116 -13.85 -15.70 -9.72
CA VAL A 116 -14.78 -16.58 -9.01
C VAL A 116 -13.99 -17.69 -8.34
N ASN A 117 -14.31 -17.95 -7.08
CA ASN A 117 -13.75 -19.04 -6.30
C ASN A 117 -14.36 -20.37 -6.76
N VAL A 118 -13.56 -21.37 -7.11
CA VAL A 118 -14.07 -22.65 -7.65
C VAL A 118 -14.88 -23.42 -6.60
N MET A 119 -14.53 -23.28 -5.31
CA MET A 119 -15.17 -24.03 -4.23
C MET A 119 -16.45 -23.36 -3.71
N THR A 120 -16.48 -22.03 -3.63
CA THR A 120 -17.57 -21.29 -2.97
C THR A 120 -18.41 -20.46 -3.95
N GLY A 121 -17.92 -20.26 -5.16
CA GLY A 121 -18.51 -19.35 -6.13
C GLY A 121 -18.38 -17.87 -5.76
N TYR A 122 -17.84 -17.49 -4.61
CA TYR A 122 -17.70 -16.08 -4.24
C TYR A 122 -16.73 -15.33 -5.16
N LYS A 123 -16.98 -14.04 -5.34
CA LYS A 123 -16.09 -13.23 -6.17
C LYS A 123 -14.86 -12.83 -5.37
N TYR A 124 -13.68 -13.05 -5.95
CA TYR A 124 -12.43 -12.59 -5.39
C TYR A 124 -12.50 -11.08 -5.18
N SER A 125 -12.22 -10.63 -3.96
CA SER A 125 -12.11 -9.23 -3.59
C SER A 125 -10.97 -9.12 -2.60
N HIS A 126 -10.27 -7.98 -2.61
CA HIS A 126 -9.29 -7.66 -1.60
C HIS A 126 -9.40 -6.18 -1.24
N SER A 127 -9.25 -5.89 0.04
CA SER A 127 -9.02 -4.57 0.61
C SER A 127 -7.56 -4.16 0.45
N LYS A 128 -7.25 -2.92 0.82
CA LYS A 128 -5.86 -2.45 0.91
C LYS A 128 -5.11 -3.18 2.04
N GLN A 129 -5.79 -3.50 3.14
CA GLN A 129 -5.22 -4.23 4.26
C GLN A 129 -4.87 -5.68 3.87
N GLU A 130 -5.74 -6.36 3.14
CA GLU A 130 -5.43 -7.70 2.62
C GLU A 130 -4.23 -7.68 1.68
N LEU A 131 -4.07 -6.64 0.85
CA LEU A 131 -2.88 -6.50 0.01
C LEU A 131 -1.59 -6.31 0.82
N GLU A 132 -1.65 -5.69 1.99
CA GLU A 132 -0.49 -5.59 2.89
C GLU A 132 -0.21 -6.95 3.56
N ASN A 133 -1.24 -7.66 4.01
CA ASN A 133 -1.11 -9.03 4.53
C ASN A 133 -0.49 -9.97 3.49
N TYR A 134 -0.77 -9.77 2.19
CA TYR A 134 -0.13 -10.54 1.12
C TYR A 134 1.38 -10.34 1.11
N LYS A 135 1.85 -9.11 1.32
CA LYS A 135 3.30 -8.84 1.39
C LYS A 135 3.93 -9.49 2.61
N GLU A 136 3.22 -9.54 3.74
CA GLU A 136 3.68 -10.26 4.93
C GLU A 136 3.82 -11.76 4.63
N VAL A 137 2.81 -12.37 4.01
CA VAL A 137 2.83 -13.78 3.59
C VAL A 137 3.97 -14.05 2.60
N ILE A 138 4.17 -13.17 1.62
CA ILE A 138 5.26 -13.29 0.65
C ILE A 138 6.61 -13.20 1.33
N ASN A 139 6.80 -12.26 2.27
CA ASN A 139 8.04 -12.15 3.04
C ASN A 139 8.26 -13.33 3.98
N GLU A 140 7.18 -13.92 4.52
CA GLU A 140 7.26 -15.13 5.34
C GLU A 140 7.80 -16.31 4.52
N ILE A 141 7.19 -16.57 3.35
CA ILE A 141 7.61 -17.64 2.43
C ILE A 141 8.99 -17.34 1.86
N GLY A 142 9.28 -16.08 1.52
CA GLY A 142 10.53 -15.65 0.90
C GLY A 142 11.77 -15.93 1.74
N LYS A 143 11.65 -16.00 3.07
CA LYS A 143 12.77 -16.34 3.97
C LYS A 143 13.44 -17.65 3.61
N ASP A 144 12.66 -18.65 3.19
CA ASP A 144 13.17 -19.98 2.82
C ASP A 144 13.99 -19.94 1.52
N TYR A 145 13.83 -18.86 0.74
CA TYR A 145 14.48 -18.64 -0.56
C TYR A 145 15.51 -17.49 -0.52
N ASN A 146 15.83 -16.97 0.66
CA ASN A 146 16.63 -15.75 0.83
C ASN A 146 16.06 -14.55 0.04
N PHE A 147 14.73 -14.55 -0.15
CA PHE A 147 13.97 -13.51 -0.84
C PHE A 147 13.25 -12.64 0.18
N VAL A 148 13.32 -11.33 -0.01
CA VAL A 148 12.56 -10.36 0.76
C VAL A 148 11.97 -9.37 -0.23
N LEU A 149 10.65 -9.17 -0.17
CA LEU A 149 10.06 -8.03 -0.84
C LEU A 149 10.68 -6.78 -0.27
N THR A 150 11.00 -5.84 -1.15
CA THR A 150 11.24 -4.48 -0.71
C THR A 150 10.04 -4.07 0.09
N LYS A 151 10.26 -3.92 1.39
CA LYS A 151 9.24 -3.30 2.20
C LYS A 151 9.03 -1.93 1.56
N ASN A 152 7.79 -1.47 1.55
CA ASN A 152 7.54 -0.03 1.51
C ASN A 152 8.32 0.72 2.62
N GLN A 153 9.08 0.06 3.50
CA GLN A 153 10.12 0.67 4.32
C GLN A 153 11.22 1.36 3.52
N GLU A 154 11.60 0.91 2.31
CA GLU A 154 12.48 1.74 1.46
C GLU A 154 11.74 2.95 0.93
N LEU A 155 10.45 2.81 0.59
CA LEU A 155 9.60 3.96 0.32
C LEU A 155 9.42 4.85 1.57
N VAL A 156 9.46 4.32 2.80
CA VAL A 156 9.32 5.09 4.05
C VAL A 156 10.65 5.71 4.47
N SER A 157 11.78 5.05 4.22
CA SER A 157 13.12 5.61 4.41
C SER A 157 13.47 6.58 3.29
N GLU A 158 12.98 6.38 2.06
CA GLU A 158 12.95 7.41 1.01
C GLU A 158 11.94 8.50 1.37
N ILE A 159 10.71 8.23 1.81
CA ILE A 159 9.80 9.29 2.29
C ILE A 159 10.41 10.10 3.46
N GLN A 160 11.32 9.50 4.23
CA GLN A 160 12.09 10.15 5.30
C GLN A 160 13.41 10.78 4.82
N ASN A 161 14.03 10.30 3.73
CA ASN A 161 15.35 10.74 3.21
C ASN A 161 15.31 11.38 1.80
N THR A 162 14.16 11.40 1.14
CA THR A 162 13.90 12.12 -0.10
C THR A 162 13.71 13.55 0.32
N THR A 163 14.57 14.42 -0.18
CA THR A 163 14.39 15.86 -0.17
C THR A 163 13.01 16.20 -0.72
N VAL A 164 12.06 16.43 0.19
CA VAL A 164 10.89 17.27 -0.04
C VAL A 164 11.39 18.58 -0.66
N GLY A 165 10.93 18.96 -1.85
CA GLY A 165 11.42 20.23 -2.41
C GLY A 165 11.08 20.57 -3.86
N ASP A 166 10.78 19.61 -4.74
CA ASP A 166 10.46 19.95 -6.13
C ASP A 166 9.06 20.55 -6.23
N ILE A 167 9.00 21.89 -6.30
CA ILE A 167 7.76 22.63 -6.53
C ILE A 167 7.30 22.41 -7.97
N LYS A 168 6.36 21.47 -8.17
CA LYS A 168 5.77 21.15 -9.50
C LYS A 168 4.48 21.94 -9.71
N ILE A 169 4.62 23.23 -10.05
CA ILE A 169 3.50 24.13 -10.32
C ILE A 169 3.55 24.67 -11.75
N TYR A 170 2.63 24.18 -12.60
CA TYR A 170 2.54 24.59 -14.00
C TYR A 170 1.71 25.87 -14.24
N ASN A 171 0.94 26.31 -13.24
CA ASN A 171 0.14 27.53 -13.35
C ASN A 171 1.00 28.76 -12.99
N LYS A 172 1.18 29.68 -13.95
CA LYS A 172 2.03 30.88 -13.80
C LYS A 172 1.67 31.77 -12.61
N SER A 173 0.38 31.99 -12.32
CA SER A 173 -0.02 32.87 -11.20
C SER A 173 0.21 32.19 -9.84
N LYS A 174 0.00 30.88 -9.78
CA LYS A 174 0.28 30.06 -8.59
C LYS A 174 1.79 29.95 -8.34
N LEU A 175 2.60 29.77 -9.39
CA LEU A 175 4.06 29.75 -9.29
C LEU A 175 4.58 31.09 -8.76
N LYS A 176 4.13 32.22 -9.33
CA LYS A 176 4.50 33.56 -8.86
C LYS A 176 4.12 33.83 -7.40
N SER A 177 3.00 33.26 -6.91
CA SER A 177 2.65 33.35 -5.50
C SER A 177 3.64 32.61 -4.60
N VAL A 178 4.14 31.46 -5.04
CA VAL A 178 5.13 30.68 -4.30
C VAL A 178 6.51 31.35 -4.34
N GLU A 179 6.93 31.88 -5.50
CA GLU A 179 8.17 32.68 -5.64
C GLU A 179 8.16 33.93 -4.73
N ASN A 180 7.03 34.64 -4.68
CA ASN A 180 6.88 35.80 -3.81
C ASN A 180 6.98 35.45 -2.32
N HIS A 181 6.53 34.25 -1.93
CA HIS A 181 6.64 33.78 -0.55
C HIS A 181 8.10 33.52 -0.18
N PHE A 182 8.84 32.76 -1.00
CA PHE A 182 10.25 32.47 -0.73
C PHE A 182 11.17 33.68 -0.87
N SER A 183 10.80 34.68 -1.69
CA SER A 183 11.53 35.96 -1.79
C SER A 183 11.14 36.98 -0.70
N GLY A 184 10.24 36.62 0.23
CA GLY A 184 9.79 37.49 1.32
C GLY A 184 8.92 38.68 0.89
N LYS A 185 8.48 38.72 -0.38
CA LYS A 185 7.66 39.82 -0.92
C LYS A 185 6.21 39.76 -0.48
N LYS A 186 5.64 38.54 -0.41
CA LYS A 186 4.25 38.30 0.00
C LYS A 186 4.07 36.84 0.36
N GLU A 187 3.43 36.54 1.49
CA GLU A 187 3.19 35.15 1.86
C GLU A 187 2.17 34.46 0.96
N SER A 188 2.27 33.13 0.88
CA SER A 188 1.35 32.29 0.12
C SER A 188 0.62 31.37 1.08
N ASP A 189 -0.70 31.51 1.15
CA ASP A 189 -1.56 30.61 1.95
C ASP A 189 -1.37 29.13 1.56
N LEU A 190 -1.02 28.85 0.30
CA LEU A 190 -0.70 27.50 -0.17
C LEU A 190 0.55 26.94 0.53
N VAL A 191 1.62 27.75 0.58
CA VAL A 191 2.89 27.36 1.21
C VAL A 191 2.70 27.29 2.72
N ASN A 192 2.06 28.29 3.33
CA ASN A 192 1.76 28.31 4.76
C ASN A 192 0.96 27.07 5.19
N THR A 193 -0.11 26.73 4.45
CA THR A 193 -0.90 25.53 4.73
C THR A 193 -0.06 24.26 4.64
N TYR A 194 0.78 24.14 3.61
CA TYR A 194 1.68 22.99 3.45
C TYR A 194 2.65 22.88 4.63
N SER A 195 3.35 23.97 4.95
CA SER A 195 4.33 24.03 6.04
C SER A 195 3.72 23.66 7.39
N ILE A 196 2.53 24.16 7.70
CA ILE A 196 1.83 23.82 8.95
C ILE A 196 1.45 22.34 8.98
N VAL A 197 0.92 21.80 7.89
CA VAL A 197 0.55 20.38 7.81
C VAL A 197 1.77 19.48 8.05
N ILE A 198 2.90 19.76 7.40
CA ILE A 198 4.14 18.99 7.57
C ILE A 198 4.67 19.14 8.98
N LYS A 199 4.75 20.36 9.50
CA LYS A 199 5.17 20.64 10.88
C LYS A 199 4.35 19.83 11.89
N VAL A 200 3.02 19.82 11.75
CA VAL A 200 2.15 19.04 12.64
C VAL A 200 2.47 17.55 12.56
N LEU A 201 2.70 17.00 11.35
CA LEU A 201 3.02 15.59 11.17
C LEU A 201 4.40 15.20 11.71
N GLU A 202 5.39 16.10 11.65
CA GLU A 202 6.76 15.83 12.05
C GLU A 202 7.00 16.06 13.54
N GLU A 203 6.42 17.13 14.10
CA GLU A 203 6.60 17.48 15.52
C GLU A 203 5.66 16.71 16.45
N ASN A 204 4.58 16.14 15.92
CA ASN A 204 3.60 15.41 16.70
C ASN A 204 3.53 13.96 16.23
N ARG A 205 3.55 13.03 17.18
CA ARG A 205 3.34 11.60 16.90
C ARG A 205 1.84 11.32 16.78
N ILE A 206 1.22 11.83 15.73
CA ILE A 206 -0.23 11.76 15.50
C ILE A 206 -0.67 10.31 15.33
N LYS A 207 -1.69 9.88 16.08
CA LYS A 207 -2.20 8.49 16.09
C LYS A 207 -3.62 8.35 15.57
N SER A 208 -4.31 9.46 15.32
CA SER A 208 -5.69 9.44 14.83
C SER A 208 -6.02 10.70 14.04
N ILE A 209 -7.05 10.61 13.19
CA ILE A 209 -7.61 11.76 12.46
C ILE A 209 -8.11 12.83 13.43
N LYS A 210 -8.69 12.43 14.57
CA LYS A 210 -9.19 13.37 15.59
C LYS A 210 -8.04 14.19 16.18
N GLU A 211 -6.95 13.53 16.56
CA GLU A 211 -5.74 14.19 17.05
C GLU A 211 -5.12 15.11 16.00
N PHE A 212 -5.05 14.65 14.74
CA PHE A 212 -4.58 15.45 13.63
C PHE A 212 -5.40 16.74 13.46
N GLY A 213 -6.73 16.60 13.45
CA GLY A 213 -7.65 17.72 13.34
C GLY A 213 -7.51 18.71 14.50
N SER A 214 -7.35 18.23 15.73
CA SER A 214 -7.11 19.09 16.89
C SER A 214 -5.79 19.87 16.77
N LYS A 215 -4.70 19.21 16.37
CA LYS A 215 -3.39 19.88 16.20
C LYS A 215 -3.37 20.88 15.06
N LEU A 216 -4.07 20.61 13.96
CA LEU A 216 -4.23 21.58 12.89
C LEU A 216 -5.07 22.78 13.34
N LEU A 217 -6.12 22.55 14.13
CA LEU A 217 -6.98 23.61 14.62
C LEU A 217 -6.24 24.57 15.56
N GLU A 218 -5.34 24.05 16.41
CA GLU A 218 -4.41 24.86 17.24
C GLU A 218 -3.54 25.80 16.38
N GLN A 219 -3.25 25.42 15.12
CA GLN A 219 -2.49 26.22 14.16
C GLN A 219 -3.39 27.03 13.19
N GLY A 220 -4.69 27.14 13.47
CA GLY A 220 -5.62 27.92 12.66
C GLY A 220 -6.07 27.24 11.36
N ILE A 221 -5.92 25.92 11.23
CA ILE A 221 -6.38 25.13 10.08
C ILE A 221 -7.51 24.20 10.49
N LYS A 222 -8.69 24.38 9.90
CA LYS A 222 -9.80 23.45 10.03
C LYS A 222 -9.64 22.31 9.02
N LEU A 223 -9.71 21.07 9.54
CA LEU A 223 -9.66 19.86 8.73
C LEU A 223 -11.08 19.41 8.33
N ASP A 224 -11.36 19.31 7.03
CA ASP A 224 -12.52 18.60 6.48
C ASP A 224 -12.06 17.25 5.94
N TRP A 225 -12.24 16.23 6.78
CA TRP A 225 -11.92 14.83 6.49
C TRP A 225 -13.16 13.97 6.72
N GLN A 226 -13.64 13.33 5.65
CA GLN A 226 -14.79 12.41 5.71
C GLN A 226 -14.36 11.05 5.16
N GLU A 227 -14.70 9.97 5.87
CA GLU A 227 -14.27 8.60 5.52
C GLU A 227 -14.67 8.23 4.09
N GLN A 228 -15.91 8.51 3.71
CA GLN A 228 -16.48 8.24 2.39
C GLN A 228 -15.97 9.16 1.27
N ARG A 229 -15.29 10.27 1.59
CA ARG A 229 -14.82 11.23 0.57
C ARG A 229 -13.34 11.02 0.28
N LYS A 230 -13.01 11.03 -1.02
CA LYS A 230 -11.62 10.97 -1.52
C LYS A 230 -10.84 12.26 -1.24
N ASN A 231 -11.52 13.40 -1.16
CA ASN A 231 -10.87 14.70 -1.02
C ASN A 231 -10.86 15.15 0.44
N ILE A 232 -9.66 15.32 0.98
CA ILE A 232 -9.41 16.01 2.26
C ILE A 232 -9.12 17.48 1.95
N THR A 233 -9.72 18.38 2.72
CA THR A 233 -9.54 19.82 2.55
C THR A 233 -9.06 20.45 3.85
N PHE A 234 -8.05 21.31 3.73
CA PHE A 234 -7.57 22.19 4.77
C PHE A 234 -8.16 23.57 4.52
N GLU A 235 -8.88 24.08 5.51
CA GLU A 235 -9.45 25.43 5.48
C GLU A 235 -8.69 26.30 6.48
N LEU A 236 -7.89 27.23 5.96
CA LEU A 236 -7.20 28.23 6.76
C LEU A 236 -8.22 29.23 7.32
N ASP A 237 -8.13 29.55 8.61
CA ASP A 237 -8.97 30.59 9.20
C ASP A 237 -8.74 31.91 8.45
N THR A 238 -9.83 32.57 8.09
CA THR A 238 -9.85 33.82 7.35
C THR A 238 -9.06 34.94 8.03
N LYS A 239 -8.84 34.85 9.35
CA LYS A 239 -7.99 35.79 10.10
C LYS A 239 -6.51 35.71 9.70
N TYR A 240 -6.05 34.55 9.23
CA TYR A 240 -4.66 34.31 8.82
C TYR A 240 -4.52 34.20 7.28
N SER A 241 -5.63 34.10 6.55
CA SER A 241 -5.66 33.99 5.10
C SER A 241 -5.32 35.32 4.42
N GLN A 242 -4.26 35.34 3.62
CA GLN A 242 -3.87 36.52 2.83
C GLN A 242 -4.55 36.58 1.44
N SER A 243 -5.28 35.53 1.08
CA SER A 243 -5.98 35.42 -0.20
C SER A 243 -7.48 35.17 -0.05
N LYS A 244 -8.24 35.41 -1.13
CA LYS A 244 -9.66 35.05 -1.22
C LYS A 244 -9.89 33.53 -1.18
N LYS A 245 -8.84 32.72 -1.36
CA LYS A 245 -8.92 31.25 -1.39
C LYS A 245 -8.21 30.68 -0.16
N ASN A 246 -8.99 30.37 0.86
CA ASN A 246 -8.50 29.79 2.11
C ASN A 246 -8.60 28.26 2.16
N LYS A 247 -9.08 27.60 1.09
CA LYS A 247 -9.30 26.14 1.02
C LYS A 247 -8.30 25.45 0.11
N PHE A 248 -7.59 24.47 0.66
CA PHE A 248 -6.55 23.71 -0.01
C PHE A 248 -6.82 22.22 0.10
N ARG A 249 -6.96 21.53 -1.04
CA ARG A 249 -7.11 20.08 -1.07
C ARG A 249 -5.77 19.40 -0.84
N LEU A 250 -5.76 18.32 -0.08
CA LEU A 250 -4.60 17.47 0.15
C LEU A 250 -3.92 17.04 -1.16
N SER A 251 -4.70 16.58 -2.14
CA SER A 251 -4.19 16.16 -3.45
C SER A 251 -3.53 17.30 -4.25
N ASN A 252 -3.96 18.54 -4.05
CA ASN A 252 -3.32 19.71 -4.66
C ASN A 252 -2.02 20.05 -3.93
N LEU A 253 -1.97 19.94 -2.60
CA LEU A 253 -0.73 20.13 -1.83
C LEU A 253 0.32 19.09 -2.24
N SER A 254 -0.04 17.81 -2.22
CA SER A 254 0.83 16.71 -2.65
C SER A 254 1.43 16.95 -4.04
N LYS A 255 0.61 17.28 -5.04
CA LYS A 255 1.11 17.58 -6.39
C LYS A 255 1.99 18.82 -6.46
N SER A 256 1.66 19.87 -5.69
CA SER A 256 2.38 21.15 -5.77
C SER A 256 3.77 21.07 -5.20
N PHE A 257 3.95 20.29 -4.13
CA PHE A 257 5.21 20.13 -3.41
C PHE A 257 5.87 18.77 -3.67
N SER A 258 5.33 18.01 -4.63
CA SER A 258 5.75 16.65 -4.97
C SER A 258 5.85 15.74 -3.74
N ASP A 259 4.98 15.93 -2.75
CA ASP A 259 5.07 15.27 -1.46
C ASP A 259 4.16 14.02 -1.45
N PRO A 260 4.74 12.80 -1.49
CA PRO A 260 3.97 11.58 -1.43
C PRO A 260 3.32 11.36 -0.07
N LYS A 261 3.82 11.94 1.04
CA LYS A 261 3.19 11.82 2.38
C LYS A 261 1.76 12.33 2.38
N LEU A 262 1.49 13.35 1.56
CA LEU A 262 0.21 14.04 1.49
C LEU A 262 -0.83 13.31 0.62
N THR A 263 -1.04 12.03 0.89
CA THR A 263 -2.21 11.29 0.40
C THR A 263 -3.04 10.82 1.59
N LYS A 264 -4.35 10.60 1.38
CA LYS A 264 -5.24 10.15 2.45
C LYS A 264 -4.71 8.86 3.06
N GLU A 265 -4.31 7.95 2.17
CA GLU A 265 -3.73 6.66 2.47
C GLU A 265 -2.44 6.78 3.29
N ASN A 266 -1.51 7.63 2.88
CA ASN A 266 -0.23 7.74 3.57
C ASN A 266 -0.38 8.43 4.94
N LEU A 267 -1.32 9.36 5.09
CA LEU A 267 -1.64 9.94 6.40
C LEU A 267 -2.27 8.90 7.34
N GLU A 268 -3.21 8.07 6.86
CA GLU A 268 -3.79 6.97 7.64
C GLU A 268 -2.69 5.98 8.08
N LEU A 269 -1.79 5.59 7.18
CA LEU A 269 -0.65 4.72 7.48
C LEU A 269 0.29 5.31 8.54
N ILE A 270 0.55 6.63 8.49
CA ILE A 270 1.35 7.32 9.51
C ILE A 270 0.68 7.20 10.88
N PHE A 271 -0.64 7.40 10.95
CA PHE A 271 -1.40 7.35 12.20
C PHE A 271 -1.41 5.94 12.80
N GLU A 272 -1.69 4.92 11.97
CA GLU A 272 -1.70 3.51 12.38
C GLU A 272 -0.33 3.06 12.90
N LYS A 273 0.75 3.41 12.18
CA LYS A 273 2.12 3.11 12.61
C LYS A 273 2.43 3.75 13.96
N ASN A 274 2.06 5.01 14.14
CA ASN A 274 2.29 5.72 15.38
C ASN A 274 1.55 5.08 16.56
N LEU A 275 0.30 4.64 16.34
CA LEU A 275 -0.51 3.95 17.33
C LEU A 275 0.09 2.58 17.69
N TYR A 276 0.43 1.77 16.70
CA TYR A 276 1.03 0.45 16.91
C TYR A 276 2.35 0.54 17.69
N GLN A 277 3.19 1.49 17.32
CA GLN A 277 4.47 1.74 17.99
C GLN A 277 4.29 2.34 19.40
N GLU A 278 3.12 2.87 19.76
CA GLU A 278 2.79 3.24 21.13
C GLU A 278 2.35 2.01 21.94
N GLN A 279 1.53 1.15 21.35
CA GLN A 279 1.08 -0.10 21.95
C GLN A 279 2.24 -1.04 22.29
N ILE A 280 3.22 -1.18 21.38
CA ILE A 280 4.45 -1.96 21.66
C ILE A 280 5.18 -1.39 22.88
N LYS A 281 5.43 -0.07 22.90
CA LYS A 281 6.15 0.57 24.00
C LYS A 281 5.43 0.38 25.34
N GLU A 282 4.10 0.45 25.34
CA GLU A 282 3.32 0.22 26.56
C GLU A 282 3.36 -1.25 27.00
N ALA A 283 3.27 -2.21 26.06
CA ALA A 283 3.41 -3.63 26.36
C ALA A 283 4.79 -3.97 26.95
N GLU A 284 5.86 -3.39 26.38
CA GLU A 284 7.22 -3.51 26.91
C GLU A 284 7.34 -2.91 28.32
N ARG A 285 6.69 -1.77 28.56
CA ARG A 285 6.64 -1.12 29.87
C ARG A 285 5.95 -2.00 30.90
N ILE A 286 4.80 -2.59 30.56
CA ILE A 286 4.05 -3.52 31.42
C ILE A 286 4.90 -4.76 31.74
N LYS A 287 5.48 -5.40 30.71
CA LYS A 287 6.34 -6.58 30.89
C LYS A 287 7.53 -6.29 31.80
N LYS A 288 8.17 -5.13 31.64
CA LYS A 288 9.27 -4.68 32.51
C LYS A 288 8.81 -4.49 33.96
N GLN A 289 7.63 -3.92 34.19
CA GLN A 289 7.06 -3.75 35.53
C GLN A 289 6.72 -5.10 36.18
N GLU A 290 6.18 -6.06 35.43
CA GLU A 290 5.90 -7.42 35.92
C GLU A 290 7.18 -8.15 36.30
N LEU A 291 8.23 -8.07 35.46
CA LEU A 291 9.55 -8.61 35.76
C LEU A 291 10.15 -8.03 37.06
N ILE A 292 9.98 -6.73 37.29
CA ILE A 292 10.41 -6.08 38.54
C ILE A 292 9.62 -6.64 39.75
N LYS A 293 8.30 -6.80 39.63
CA LYS A 293 7.44 -7.37 40.69
C LYS A 293 7.78 -8.85 40.98
N ILE A 294 8.11 -9.63 39.96
CA ILE A 294 8.52 -11.04 40.13
C ILE A 294 9.86 -11.10 40.86
N LYS A 295 10.84 -10.27 40.45
CA LYS A 295 12.16 -10.20 41.10
C LYS A 295 12.08 -9.72 42.55
N SER A 296 11.19 -8.78 42.88
CA SER A 296 11.00 -8.34 44.27
C SER A 296 10.41 -9.45 45.14
N LYS A 297 9.36 -10.14 44.67
CA LYS A 297 8.75 -11.28 45.38
C LYS A 297 9.71 -12.46 45.60
N ALA A 298 10.59 -12.73 44.62
CA ALA A 298 11.60 -13.78 44.76
C ALA A 298 12.67 -13.43 45.80
N ARG A 299 13.00 -12.14 45.94
CA ARG A 299 13.97 -11.66 46.94
C ARG A 299 13.42 -11.74 48.36
N ASP A 300 12.13 -11.44 48.55
CA ASP A 300 11.47 -11.54 49.86
C ASP A 300 11.38 -13.00 50.34
N LYS A 301 11.06 -13.94 49.45
CA LYS A 301 11.06 -15.40 49.76
C LYS A 301 12.44 -15.99 50.01
N GLY A 302 13.51 -15.34 49.56
CA GLY A 302 14.89 -15.77 49.78
C GLY A 302 15.48 -15.32 51.12
N MET A 303 14.83 -14.40 51.83
CA MET A 303 15.22 -13.94 53.17
C MET A 303 14.54 -14.70 54.32
N GLU A 304 13.60 -15.60 54.02
CA GLU A 304 12.91 -16.47 54.99
C GLU A 304 13.59 -17.85 55.19
N ARG A 305 14.86 -18.01 54.80
CA ARG A 305 15.64 -19.25 55.01
C ARG A 305 16.88 -19.02 55.85
#